data_AF-A0A2W4L5S9-F1
#
_entry.id   AF-A0A2W4L5S9-F1
#
_cell.length_a   1.000
_cell.length_b   1.000
_cell.length_c   1.000
_cell.angle_alpha   90.00
_cell.angle_beta   90.00
_cell.angle_gamma   90.00
#
_symmetry.space_group_name_H-M   'P 1'
#
loop_
_entity.id
_entity.type
_entity.pdbx_description
1 polymer ?
#
loop_
_entity_poly.entity_id
_entity_poly.type
_entity_poly.pdbx_seq_one_letter_code
_entity_poly.pdbx_strand_id
1 'polypeptide(L)' 'MRPLSPLPIDAVLPELVASLAAAPSVVLEAPPGAGKTTRVPWALFEQDPEAEVVVPDPRLIEPGLQAR' A
#
# COMPACT_ATOMS: atom_id res chain seq x y z
N MET A 1 -21.77 -1.21 -9.24
CA MET A 1 -20.79 -0.63 -8.28
C MET A 1 -20.72 0.86 -8.52
N ARG A 2 -20.76 1.70 -7.48
CA ARG A 2 -20.51 3.15 -7.66
C ARG A 2 -19.05 3.33 -8.08
N PRO A 3 -18.72 4.15 -9.10
CA PRO A 3 -17.34 4.45 -9.41
C PRO A 3 -16.70 5.10 -8.18
N LEU A 4 -15.54 4.61 -7.78
CA LEU A 4 -14.80 5.20 -6.67
C LEU A 4 -14.34 6.59 -7.11
N SER A 5 -14.56 7.60 -6.26
CA SER A 5 -14.00 8.94 -6.54
C SER A 5 -12.47 8.84 -6.67
N PRO A 6 -11.88 9.56 -7.63
CA PRO A 6 -10.43 9.58 -7.80
C PRO A 6 -9.78 10.16 -6.54
N LEU A 7 -8.70 9.52 -6.10
CA LEU A 7 -7.89 9.94 -4.97
C LEU A 7 -6.50 10.40 -5.46
N PRO A 8 -5.83 11.32 -4.75
CA PRO A 8 -4.50 11.81 -5.16
C PRO A 8 -3.47 10.70 -5.42
N ILE A 9 -3.57 9.57 -4.72
CA ILE A 9 -2.64 8.45 -4.89
C ILE A 9 -2.77 7.74 -6.24
N ASP A 10 -3.93 7.81 -6.89
CA ASP A 10 -4.20 7.05 -8.12
C ASP A 10 -3.23 7.41 -9.25
N ALA A 11 -2.76 8.66 -9.28
CA ALA A 11 -1.82 9.14 -10.29
C ALA A 11 -0.41 8.55 -10.13
N VAL A 12 -0.01 8.13 -8.93
CA VAL A 12 1.35 7.66 -8.62
C VAL A 12 1.46 6.15 -8.42
N LEU A 13 0.34 5.43 -8.36
CA LEU A 13 0.34 3.97 -8.17
C LEU A 13 1.17 3.19 -9.21
N PRO A 14 1.10 3.50 -10.53
CA PRO A 14 1.89 2.78 -11.51
C PRO A 14 3.41 2.96 -11.31
N GLU A 15 3.84 4.17 -10.96
CA GLU A 15 5.24 4.48 -10.69
C GLU A 15 5.74 3.82 -9.41
N LEU A 16 4.90 3.80 -8.36
CA LEU A 16 5.18 3.12 -7.11
C LEU A 16 5.43 1.61 -7.32
N VAL A 17 4.56 0.95 -8.07
CA VAL A 17 4.69 -0.47 -8.40
C VAL A 17 5.95 -0.74 -9.22
N ALA A 18 6.21 0.07 -10.26
CA ALA A 18 7.41 -0.07 -11.08
C ALA A 18 8.69 0.11 -10.26
N SER A 19 8.68 1.05 -9.31
CA SER A 19 9.81 1.32 -8.42
C SER A 19 10.07 0.16 -7.46
N LEU A 20 9.02 -0.47 -6.91
CA LEU A 20 9.14 -1.65 -6.05
C LEU A 20 9.57 -2.91 -6.83
N ALA A 21 9.25 -3.01 -8.11
CA ALA A 21 9.78 -4.08 -8.96
C ALA A 21 11.29 -3.91 -9.23
N ALA A 22 11.79 -2.68 -9.24
CA ALA A 22 13.19 -2.36 -9.50
C ALA A 22 14.06 -2.30 -8.23
N ALA A 23 13.47 -2.01 -7.08
CA ALA A 23 14.18 -1.84 -5.81
C ALA A 23 13.40 -2.44 -4.64
N PRO A 24 14.08 -2.97 -3.61
CA PRO A 24 13.42 -3.65 -2.48
C PRO A 24 12.60 -2.73 -1.56
N SER A 25 12.69 -1.41 -1.73
CA SER A 25 11.99 -0.44 -0.89
C SER A 25 11.72 0.87 -1.64
N VAL A 26 10.58 1.49 -1.31
CA VAL A 26 10.16 2.80 -1.82
C VAL A 26 9.59 3.62 -0.68
N VAL A 27 9.89 4.93 -0.65
CA VAL A 27 9.27 5.89 0.26
C VAL A 27 8.17 6.62 -0.48
N LEU A 28 6.96 6.60 0.08
CA LEU A 28 5.79 7.28 -0.46
C LEU A 28 5.34 8.38 0.51
N GLU A 29 5.44 9.63 0.08
CA GLU A 29 4.89 10.78 0.79
C GLU A 29 3.53 11.15 0.18
N ALA A 30 2.50 11.25 1.02
CA ALA A 30 1.17 11.67 0.59
C ALA A 30 0.41 12.38 1.72
N PRO A 31 -0.42 13.39 1.41
CA PRO A 31 -1.20 14.10 2.42
C PRO A 31 -2.23 13.19 3.12
N PRO A 32 -2.69 13.56 4.33
CA PRO A 32 -3.78 12.85 5.00
C PRO A 32 -5.02 12.76 4.10
N GLY A 33 -5.68 11.60 4.08
CA GLY A 33 -6.86 11.37 3.22
C GLY A 33 -6.54 11.06 1.75
N ALA A 34 -5.27 11.04 1.33
CA ALA A 34 -4.88 10.72 -0.05
C ALA A 34 -5.18 9.28 -0.52
N GLY A 35 -5.59 8.39 0.39
CA GLY A 35 -5.86 6.98 0.08
C GLY A 35 -4.67 6.03 0.27
N LYS A 36 -3.55 6.51 0.82
CA LYS A 36 -2.30 5.72 0.99
C LYS A 36 -2.45 4.40 1.75
N THR A 37 -3.38 4.31 2.71
CA THR A 37 -3.57 3.12 3.56
C THR A 37 -4.63 2.16 2.98
N THR A 38 -5.32 2.56 1.92
CA THR A 38 -6.39 1.76 1.29
C THR A 38 -6.01 1.32 -0.11
N ARG A 39 -5.57 2.26 -0.97
CA ARG A 39 -5.29 2.00 -2.39
C ARG A 39 -3.90 1.40 -2.60
N VAL A 40 -2.89 1.79 -1.82
CA VAL A 40 -1.52 1.26 -1.99
C VAL A 40 -1.44 -0.23 -1.65
N PRO A 41 -1.94 -0.70 -0.48
CA PRO A 41 -1.89 -2.12 -0.17
C PRO A 41 -2.63 -2.96 -1.21
N TRP A 42 -3.76 -2.45 -1.71
CA TRP A 42 -4.54 -3.10 -2.75
C TRP A 42 -3.77 -3.20 -4.07
N ALA A 43 -3.14 -2.10 -4.53
CA ALA A 43 -2.35 -2.11 -5.75
C ALA A 43 -1.16 -3.07 -5.67
N LEU A 44 -0.55 -3.24 -4.49
CA LEU A 44 0.51 -4.23 -4.26
C LEU A 44 -0.01 -5.66 -4.31
N PHE A 45 -1.16 -5.93 -3.68
CA PHE A 45 -1.83 -7.23 -3.75
C PHE A 45 -2.24 -7.61 -5.18
N GLU A 46 -2.64 -6.64 -6.01
CA GLU A 46 -2.94 -6.88 -7.43
C GLU A 46 -1.71 -7.26 -8.26
N GLN A 47 -0.48 -6.94 -7.81
CA GLN A 47 0.75 -7.37 -8.47
C GLN A 47 1.12 -8.82 -8.15
N ASP A 48 0.86 -9.24 -6.92
CA ASP A 48 1.10 -10.61 -6.47
C ASP A 48 0.03 -11.02 -5.43
N PRO A 49 -1.04 -11.71 -5.88
CA PRO A 49 -2.14 -12.13 -5.01
C PRO A 49 -1.73 -13.17 -3.95
N GLU A 50 -0.57 -13.82 -4.11
CA GLU A 50 -0.03 -14.75 -3.13
C GLU A 50 0.84 -14.03 -2.08
N ALA A 51 1.16 -12.75 -2.29
CA ALA A 51 1.96 -11.96 -1.37
C ALA A 51 1.14 -11.46 -0.16
N GLU A 52 1.76 -11.55 1.02
CA GLU A 52 1.22 -10.97 2.24
C GLU A 52 1.54 -9.48 2.31
N VAL A 53 0.50 -8.63 2.29
CA VAL A 53 0.65 -7.18 2.43
C VAL A 53 0.34 -6.76 3.88
N VAL A 54 1.40 -6.46 4.63
CA VAL A 54 1.28 -6.00 6.03
C VAL A 54 1.28 -4.48 6.11
N VAL A 55 0.23 -3.92 6.73
CA VAL A 55 0.11 -2.47 6.98
C VAL A 55 0.07 -2.24 8.50
N PRO A 56 1.16 -1.81 9.14
CA PRO A 56 1.16 -1.57 10.57
C PRO A 56 0.29 -0.34 10.91
N ASP A 57 -0.61 -0.46 11.89
CA ASP A 57 -1.24 0.71 12.51
C ASP A 57 -0.29 1.25 13.58
N PRO A 58 0.24 2.48 13.44
CA PRO A 58 1.20 3.04 14.39
C PRO A 58 0.64 3.19 15.81
N ARG A 59 -0.67 3.04 16.01
CA ARG A 59 -1.34 3.10 17.32
C ARG A 59 -1.51 1.72 17.97
N LEU A 60 -1.30 0.63 17.22
CA LEU A 60 -1.29 -0.74 17.73
C LEU A 60 0.16 -1.13 18.06
N ILE A 61 0.51 -1.07 19.35
CA ILE A 61 1.74 -1.63 19.90
C ILE A 61 1.44 -3.03 20.42
N GLU A 62 1.34 -4.00 19.51
CA GLU A 62 1.33 -5.43 19.84
C GLU A 62 2.73 -5.99 19.56
N PRO A 63 3.42 -6.63 20.53
CA PRO A 63 4.65 -7.36 20.25
C PRO A 63 4.32 -8.53 19.33
N GLY A 64 4.96 -8.57 18.15
CA GLY A 64 4.59 -9.44 17.04
C GLY A 64 4.32 -10.91 17.40
N LEU A 65 3.20 -11.42 16.89
CA LEU A 65 2.95 -12.85 16.76
C LEU A 65 3.86 -13.40 15.65
N GLN A 66 4.94 -14.07 16.03
CA GLN A 66 5.76 -14.89 15.15
C GLN A 66 4.96 -16.15 14.78
N ALA A 67 4.45 -16.22 13.54
CA ALA A 67 3.98 -17.49 12.98
C ALA A 67 5.19 -18.27 12.45
N ARG A 68 5.33 -19.51 12.92
CA ARG A 68 6.33 -20.48 12.45
C ARG A 68 5.86 -21.18 11.19
#